data_AF-A0A0S3RCB2-F1
#
_entry.id   AF-A0A0S3RCB2-F1
#
_cell.length_a   1.000
_cell.length_b   1.000
_cell.length_c   1.000
_cell.angle_alpha   90.00
_cell.angle_beta   90.00
_cell.angle_gamma   90.00
#
_symmetry.space_group_name_H-M   'P 1'
#
loop_
_entity.id
_entity.type
_entity.pdbx_description
1 polymer ?
#
loop_
_entity_poly.entity_id
_entity_poly.type
_entity_poly.pdbx_seq_one_letter_code
_entity_poly.pdbx_strand_id
1 'polypeptide(L)'
;MFEKKTFCSGAAFVPIEGGLEEDDGWIIAFVHNEDTNISEVHIIDAKKFSGEVVTKITMPRRVPYGFHGAFMQISFQAQEHNSVYHQQTP
;
A
#
# COMPACT_ATOMS: atom_id res chain seq x y z
N MET A 1 -3.94 -16.69 13.13
CA MET A 1 -3.28 -17.82 12.42
C MET A 1 -3.97 -17.98 11.07
N PHE A 2 -3.23 -18.11 9.98
CA PHE A 2 -3.83 -18.30 8.66
C PHE A 2 -4.45 -19.70 8.53
N GLU A 3 -5.44 -19.81 7.66
CA GLU A 3 -5.97 -21.10 7.23
C GLU A 3 -4.89 -21.91 6.51
N LYS A 4 -5.08 -23.23 6.42
CA LYS A 4 -4.19 -24.08 5.62
C LYS A 4 -4.21 -23.62 4.15
N LYS A 5 -3.10 -23.86 3.44
CA LYS A 5 -2.90 -23.48 2.04
C LYS A 5 -3.16 -21.99 1.73
N THR A 6 -2.90 -21.14 2.72
CA THR A 6 -2.89 -19.69 2.55
C THR A 6 -1.44 -19.23 2.52
N PHE A 7 -1.03 -18.64 1.41
CA PHE A 7 0.36 -18.27 1.13
C PHE A 7 0.49 -16.77 0.87
N CYS A 8 1.57 -16.19 1.34
CA CYS A 8 1.90 -14.79 1.12
C CYS A 8 2.86 -14.66 -0.08
N SER A 9 2.70 -13.62 -0.90
CA SER A 9 3.64 -13.28 -1.97
C SER A 9 3.85 -11.78 -2.08
N GLY A 10 5.12 -11.36 -2.11
CA GLY A 10 5.50 -9.95 -2.08
C GLY A 10 5.15 -9.28 -0.73
N ALA A 11 5.96 -8.30 -0.36
CA ALA A 11 5.67 -7.41 0.75
C ALA A 11 6.32 -6.06 0.48
N ALA A 12 5.65 -4.97 0.85
CA ALA A 12 6.20 -3.62 0.79
C ALA A 12 5.87 -2.88 2.09
N PHE A 13 6.85 -2.11 2.58
CA PHE A 13 6.64 -1.17 3.67
C PHE A 13 6.07 0.14 3.12
N VAL A 14 5.10 0.70 3.85
CA VAL A 14 4.49 2.00 3.59
C VAL A 14 4.71 2.86 4.82
N PRO A 15 5.59 3.88 4.76
CA PRO A 15 5.84 4.75 5.89
C PRO A 15 4.61 5.62 6.17
N ILE A 16 4.36 5.92 7.44
CA ILE A 16 3.45 7.02 7.79
C ILE A 16 4.15 8.36 7.52
N GLU A 17 3.38 9.35 7.08
CA GLU A 17 3.89 10.71 6.91
C GLU A 17 4.33 11.28 8.28
N GLY A 18 5.58 11.75 8.35
CA GLY A 18 6.16 12.28 9.59
C GLY A 18 6.50 11.22 10.65
N GLY A 19 6.63 9.95 10.28
CA GLY A 19 7.11 8.89 11.17
C GLY A 19 8.47 9.22 11.80
N LEU A 20 8.66 8.81 13.05
CA LEU A 20 9.85 9.08 13.85
C LEU A 20 10.75 7.84 14.00
N GLU A 21 10.14 6.65 14.04
CA GLU A 21 10.80 5.36 14.18
C GLU A 21 10.79 4.60 12.84
N GLU A 22 11.74 3.66 12.66
CA GLU A 22 11.93 2.91 11.41
C GLU A 22 10.67 2.18 10.95
N ASP A 23 9.88 1.66 11.90
CA ASP A 23 8.69 0.85 11.70
C ASP A 23 7.38 1.66 11.87
N ASP A 24 7.45 3.00 11.87
CA ASP A 24 6.26 3.84 11.83
C ASP A 24 5.57 3.75 10.46
N GLY A 25 4.66 2.78 10.33
CA GLY A 25 3.92 2.56 9.10
C GLY A 25 3.24 1.20 9.02
N TRP A 26 3.07 0.72 7.80
CA TRP A 26 2.36 -0.52 7.51
C TRP A 26 3.16 -1.45 6.60
N ILE A 27 2.93 -2.75 6.75
CA ILE A 27 3.32 -3.76 5.77
C ILE A 27 2.10 -4.10 4.92
N ILE A 28 2.27 -4.07 3.61
CA ILE A 28 1.27 -4.49 2.64
C ILE A 28 1.76 -5.75 1.94
N ALA A 29 0.95 -6.80 1.91
CA ALA A 29 1.29 -8.06 1.26
C ALA A 29 0.08 -8.71 0.56
N PHE A 30 0.32 -9.43 -0.53
CA PHE A 30 -0.71 -10.28 -1.13
C PHE A 30 -0.78 -11.61 -0.41
N VAL A 31 -1.99 -12.06 -0.13
CA VAL A 31 -2.29 -13.34 0.48
C VAL A 31 -3.23 -14.11 -0.45
N HIS A 32 -2.89 -15.35 -0.78
CA HIS A 32 -3.67 -16.22 -1.63
C HIS A 32 -4.07 -17.48 -0.89
N ASN A 33 -5.36 -17.77 -0.84
CA ASN A 33 -5.90 -19.03 -0.35
C ASN A 33 -6.14 -19.95 -1.55
N GLU A 34 -5.38 -21.03 -1.66
CA GLU A 34 -5.45 -21.96 -2.81
C GLU A 34 -6.72 -22.83 -2.80
N ASP A 35 -7.36 -23.04 -1.65
CA ASP A 35 -8.59 -23.83 -1.55
C ASP A 35 -9.78 -23.05 -2.13
N THR A 36 -9.86 -21.75 -1.88
CA THR A 36 -10.93 -20.85 -2.38
C THR A 36 -10.57 -20.16 -3.69
N ASN A 37 -9.28 -20.19 -4.07
CA ASN A 37 -8.70 -19.42 -5.17
C ASN A 37 -8.87 -17.89 -5.03
N ILE A 38 -9.09 -17.39 -3.81
CA ILE A 38 -9.24 -15.96 -3.51
C ILE A 38 -7.86 -15.35 -3.21
N SER A 39 -7.64 -14.12 -3.67
CA SER A 39 -6.51 -13.30 -3.27
C SER A 39 -6.99 -12.09 -2.49
N GLU A 40 -6.23 -11.71 -1.48
CA GLU A 40 -6.45 -10.53 -0.66
C GLU A 40 -5.17 -9.70 -0.58
N VAL A 41 -5.31 -8.41 -0.33
CA VAL A 41 -4.21 -7.56 0.16
C VAL A 41 -4.41 -7.36 1.65
N HIS A 42 -3.41 -7.73 2.44
CA HIS A 42 -3.41 -7.54 3.89
C HIS A 42 -2.60 -6.30 4.21
N ILE A 43 -3.19 -5.40 5.02
CA ILE A 43 -2.51 -4.22 5.57
C ILE A 43 -2.28 -4.48 7.06
N ILE A 44 -1.02 -4.50 7.46
CA ILE A 44 -0.59 -4.89 8.81
C ILE A 44 0.13 -3.70 9.44
N ASP A 45 -0.20 -3.35 10.68
CA ASP A 45 0.54 -2.39 11.48
C ASP A 45 1.94 -2.96 11.76
N ALA A 46 3.00 -2.28 11.29
CA ALA A 46 4.36 -2.78 11.39
C ALA A 46 4.82 -2.95 12.85
N LYS A 47 4.35 -2.10 13.76
CA LYS A 47 4.62 -2.19 15.21
C LYS A 47 3.80 -3.26 15.92
N LYS A 48 2.71 -3.74 15.29
CA LYS A 48 1.83 -4.80 15.83
C LYS A 48 1.73 -5.97 14.87
N PHE A 49 2.87 -6.40 14.33
CA PHE A 49 2.92 -7.41 13.27
C PHE A 49 2.24 -8.74 13.63
N SER A 50 2.34 -9.17 14.89
CA SER A 50 1.69 -10.40 15.40
C SER A 50 0.23 -10.19 15.84
N GLY A 51 -0.29 -8.97 15.73
CA GLY A 51 -1.65 -8.60 16.13
C GLY A 51 -2.70 -8.88 15.06
N GLU A 52 -3.87 -8.28 15.22
CA GLU A 52 -4.91 -8.33 14.19
C GLU A 52 -4.51 -7.48 12.98
N VAL A 53 -4.83 -7.98 11.79
CA VAL A 53 -4.62 -7.26 10.53
C VAL A 53 -5.49 -6.01 10.54
N VAL A 54 -4.92 -4.86 10.16
CA VAL A 54 -5.65 -3.57 10.13
C VAL A 54 -6.83 -3.65 9.16
N THR A 55 -6.58 -4.18 7.96
CA THR A 55 -7.64 -4.47 7.00
C THR A 55 -7.21 -5.50 5.96
N LYS A 56 -8.19 -6.19 5.40
CA LYS A 56 -8.03 -7.14 4.29
C LYS A 56 -8.89 -6.65 3.13
N ILE A 57 -8.28 -6.52 1.96
CA ILE A 57 -8.96 -6.10 0.73
C ILE A 57 -9.05 -7.30 -0.20
N THR A 58 -10.25 -7.82 -0.41
CA THR A 58 -10.48 -8.92 -1.35
C THR A 58 -10.29 -8.44 -2.78
N MET A 59 -9.44 -9.15 -3.53
CA MET A 59 -9.18 -8.83 -4.92
C MET A 59 -10.30 -9.37 -5.82
N PRO A 60 -10.69 -8.64 -6.89
CA PRO A 60 -11.74 -9.10 -7.81
C PRO A 60 -11.34 -10.33 -8.63
N ARG A 61 -10.04 -10.67 -8.64
CA ARG A 61 -9.44 -11.81 -9.33
C ARG A 61 -8.24 -12.33 -8.54
N ARG A 62 -7.86 -13.58 -8.80
CA ARG A 62 -6.62 -14.17 -8.28
C ARG A 62 -5.40 -13.39 -8.77
N VAL A 63 -4.56 -12.96 -7.84
CA VAL A 63 -3.27 -12.33 -8.12
C VAL A 63 -2.21 -13.42 -8.18
N PRO A 64 -1.52 -13.65 -9.33
CA PRO A 64 -0.45 -14.65 -9.47
C PRO A 64 0.66 -14.52 -8.42
N TYR A 65 1.35 -15.62 -8.11
CA TYR A 65 2.51 -15.56 -7.21
C TYR A 65 3.60 -14.69 -7.84
N GLY A 66 3.86 -13.54 -7.21
CA GLY A 66 4.86 -12.58 -7.66
C GLY A 66 6.21 -12.73 -6.95
N PHE A 67 7.16 -11.90 -7.36
CA PHE A 67 8.47 -11.77 -6.70
C PHE A 67 8.50 -10.46 -5.90
N HIS A 68 9.13 -9.43 -6.45
CA HIS A 68 9.35 -8.15 -5.78
C HIS A 68 8.36 -7.10 -6.25
N GLY A 69 8.04 -6.18 -5.34
CA GLY A 69 7.28 -4.97 -5.61
C GLY A 69 7.79 -3.86 -4.69
N ALA A 70 7.46 -2.61 -5.02
CA ALA A 70 7.79 -1.45 -4.21
C ALA A 70 6.57 -0.55 -4.08
N PHE A 71 6.46 0.12 -2.94
CA PHE A 71 5.51 1.21 -2.77
C PHE A 71 6.16 2.52 -3.23
N MET A 72 5.42 3.34 -3.97
CA MET A 72 5.83 4.68 -4.34
C MET A 72 4.76 5.67 -3.89
N GLN A 73 5.16 6.62 -3.04
CA GLN A 73 4.28 7.70 -2.64
C GLN A 73 4.09 8.66 -3.82
N ILE A 74 2.85 8.93 -4.19
CA ILE A 74 2.53 9.87 -5.26
C ILE A 74 2.34 11.25 -4.62
N SER A 75 3.18 12.21 -4.98
CA SER A 75 2.98 13.62 -4.65
C SER A 75 2.20 14.31 -5.76
N PHE A 76 1.11 14.98 -5.41
CA PHE A 76 0.42 15.87 -6.32
C PHE A 76 0.97 17.29 -6.13
N GLN A 77 1.69 17.80 -7.12
CA GLN A 77 1.96 19.23 -7.20
C GLN A 77 0.72 19.91 -7.78
N ALA A 78 0.03 20.71 -6.96
CA ALA A 78 -0.92 21.67 -7.51
C ALA A 78 -0.14 22.67 -8.36
N GLN A 79 -0.46 22.78 -9.65
CA GLN A 79 0.09 23.86 -10.48
C GLN A 79 -0.50 25.18 -9.98
N GLU A 80 0.31 26.00 -9.31
CA GLU A 80 -0.03 27.40 -9.10
C GLU A 80 0.03 28.11 -10.45
N HIS A 81 -1.14 28.31 -11.07
CA HIS A 81 -1.28 29.04 -12.32
C HIS A 81 -1.17 30.55 -12.03
N ASN A 82 0.05 31.05 -11.83
CA ASN A 82 0.29 32.49 -11.74
C ASN A 82 0.13 33.12 -13.13
N SER A 83 -1.09 33.57 -13.44
CA SER A 83 -1.34 34.48 -14.56
C SER A 83 -0.69 35.84 -14.24
N VAL A 84 0.50 36.08 -14.78
CA VAL A 84 1.07 37.43 -14.85
C VAL A 84 0.29 38.19 -15.92
N TYR A 85 -0.70 38.97 -15.49
CA TYR A 85 -1.29 40.02 -16.32
C TYR A 85 -0.21 41.06 -16.61
N HIS A 86 0.33 41.06 -17.82
CA HIS A 86 1.15 42.18 -18.30
C HIS A 86 0.20 43.34 -18.61
N GLN A 87 0.13 44.31 -17.70
CA GLN A 87 -0.47 45.60 -17.96
C GLN A 87 0.37 46.31 -19.04
N GLN A 88 -0.22 46.48 -20.23
CA GLN A 88 0.19 47.52 -21.15
C GLN A 88 -0.97 48.49 -21.31
N THR A 89 -0.76 49.70 -20.79
CA THR A 89 -1.43 50.94 -21.19
C THR A 89 -0.42 52.08 -21.07
N PRO A 90 -0.51 53.15 -21.87
CA PRO A 90 -1.41 53.38 -23.01
C PRO A 90 -0.75 53.14 -24.37
#